data_AF-A0A7Y4Z0A8-F1
#
_entry.id   AF-A0A7Y4Z0A8-F1
#
_cell.length_a   1.000
_cell.length_b   1.000
_cell.length_c   1.000
_cell.angle_alpha   90.00
_cell.angle_beta   90.00
_cell.angle_gamma   90.00
#
_symmetry.space_group_name_H-M   'P 1'
#
loop_
_entity.id
_entity.type
_entity.pdbx_description
1 polymer ?
#
loop_
_entity_poly.entity_id
_entity_poly.type
_entity_poly.pdbx_seq_one_letter_code
_entity_poly.pdbx_strand_id
1 'polypeptide(L)'
;MTRILSFIVAVSVVLLGCNSTESAKNKEKVRQMKDTVGFAHLGWQVDSVMSRINRLQTAELANAKANQDTPWRVAICPHDDHTYVGWQYPALLGNIKAKTIIIFGVAHKARVMNVSDQIVFDSYTQWHGPYKNIKVSSLREEIIKGLPSGCYQVNDSLQKVEHSVESMLPFLQYFNRDVEIVSILVPFMPMERMEAIAQPLSKSIAEVIKNRKMRWGDDIALLITTDAVHYGNDDWGGKNMAPYGVDSAGYKKAVSHEHAIIDSCLKGVPSKEKVGWFVDYTVQKNDYKEYKWTWCGRYSIPFGLITALDLQEQLGAKPLQGQFVGYSTSIDHKPIPIEDLRMGKTAKATLRHWVGYASVGYR
;
A
#
# COMPACT_ATOMS: atom_id res chain seq x y z
N MET A 1 -53.91 -82.40 -5.23
CA MET A 1 -52.46 -82.53 -4.96
C MET A 1 -51.78 -81.23 -5.32
N THR A 2 -51.53 -80.41 -4.32
CA THR A 2 -51.03 -79.03 -4.43
C THR A 2 -49.50 -79.05 -4.43
N ARG A 3 -48.86 -78.51 -5.47
CA ARG A 3 -47.41 -78.28 -5.51
C ARG A 3 -47.13 -76.79 -5.29
N ILE A 4 -46.34 -76.52 -4.25
CA ILE A 4 -45.82 -75.21 -3.86
C ILE A 4 -44.69 -74.84 -4.84
N LEU A 5 -44.80 -73.68 -5.48
CA LEU A 5 -43.73 -73.08 -6.29
C LEU A 5 -43.09 -71.97 -5.46
N SER A 6 -41.83 -72.16 -5.08
CA SER A 6 -40.98 -71.13 -4.50
C SER A 6 -40.43 -70.24 -5.62
N PHE A 7 -40.68 -68.92 -5.55
CA PHE A 7 -40.03 -67.93 -6.42
C PHE A 7 -39.08 -67.08 -5.56
N ILE A 8 -37.78 -67.21 -5.85
CA ILE A 8 -36.71 -66.40 -5.26
C ILE A 8 -36.62 -65.11 -6.08
N VAL A 9 -36.85 -63.97 -5.43
CA VAL A 9 -36.65 -62.64 -6.02
C VAL A 9 -35.20 -62.21 -5.78
N ALA A 10 -34.42 -62.15 -6.85
CA ALA A 10 -33.09 -61.55 -6.83
C ALA A 10 -33.20 -60.03 -6.92
N VAL A 11 -32.76 -59.32 -5.88
CA VAL A 11 -32.67 -57.86 -5.85
C VAL A 11 -31.30 -57.44 -6.38
N SER A 12 -31.26 -56.90 -7.60
CA SER A 12 -30.07 -56.25 -8.16
C SER A 12 -30.03 -54.80 -7.72
N VAL A 13 -29.11 -54.45 -6.80
CA VAL A 13 -28.84 -53.08 -6.40
C VAL A 13 -27.96 -52.42 -7.47
N VAL A 14 -28.54 -51.52 -8.25
CA VAL A 14 -27.80 -50.64 -9.17
C VAL A 14 -27.30 -49.43 -8.38
N LEU A 15 -26.01 -49.40 -8.06
CA LEU A 15 -25.34 -48.20 -7.53
C LEU A 15 -25.04 -47.23 -8.67
N LEU A 16 -25.96 -46.29 -8.92
CA LEU A 16 -25.70 -45.12 -9.75
C LEU A 16 -24.82 -44.14 -8.97
N GLY A 17 -23.52 -44.19 -9.23
CA GLY A 17 -22.57 -43.17 -8.77
C GLY A 17 -22.89 -41.83 -9.44
N CYS A 18 -23.40 -40.88 -8.66
CA CYS A 18 -23.43 -39.48 -9.07
C CYS A 18 -22.01 -38.91 -8.98
N ASN A 19 -21.30 -38.89 -10.10
CA ASN A 19 -20.17 -37.98 -10.30
C ASN A 19 -20.74 -36.56 -10.47
N SER A 20 -20.99 -35.87 -9.35
CA SER A 20 -21.10 -34.42 -9.37
C SER A 20 -19.69 -33.85 -9.44
N THR A 21 -19.25 -33.52 -10.66
CA THR A 21 -18.20 -32.52 -10.87
C THR A 21 -18.73 -31.18 -10.36
N GLU A 22 -18.69 -30.97 -9.05
CA GLU A 22 -18.69 -29.63 -8.50
C GLU A 22 -17.49 -28.92 -9.10
N SER A 23 -17.74 -28.02 -10.06
CA SER A 23 -16.75 -27.00 -10.37
C SER A 23 -16.46 -26.31 -9.04
N ALA A 24 -15.22 -26.44 -8.57
CA ALA A 24 -14.76 -25.77 -7.37
C ALA A 24 -14.92 -24.25 -7.60
N LYS A 25 -16.09 -23.71 -7.25
CA LYS A 25 -16.28 -22.27 -7.07
C LYS A 25 -15.29 -21.89 -6.00
N ASN A 26 -14.18 -21.29 -6.41
CA ASN A 26 -13.16 -20.77 -5.50
C ASN A 26 -13.89 -19.90 -4.47
N LYS A 27 -14.00 -20.41 -3.24
CA LYS A 27 -14.76 -19.76 -2.17
C LYS A 27 -14.14 -18.39 -1.93
N GLU A 28 -14.95 -17.34 -1.96
CA GLU A 28 -14.45 -15.98 -1.75
C GLU A 28 -13.67 -15.90 -0.43
N LYS A 29 -12.41 -15.48 -0.51
CA LYS A 29 -11.51 -15.32 0.62
C LYS A 29 -11.22 -13.83 0.77
N VAL A 30 -11.91 -13.20 1.72
CA VAL A 30 -11.87 -11.75 1.94
C VAL A 30 -10.91 -11.41 3.08
N ARG A 31 -9.93 -10.54 2.82
CA ARG A 31 -9.11 -9.94 3.88
C ARG A 31 -9.93 -8.88 4.61
N GLN A 32 -10.22 -9.14 5.88
CA GLN A 32 -10.88 -8.16 6.73
C GLN A 32 -9.93 -7.01 7.07
N MET A 33 -10.51 -5.84 7.29
CA MET A 33 -9.79 -4.63 7.67
C MET A 33 -9.20 -4.79 9.08
N LYS A 34 -7.93 -4.42 9.25
CA LYS A 34 -7.20 -4.55 10.51
C LYS A 34 -7.46 -3.35 11.42
N ASP A 35 -7.41 -2.15 10.87
CA ASP A 35 -7.66 -0.90 11.55
C ASP A 35 -9.03 -0.35 11.15
N THR A 36 -9.98 -0.45 12.09
CA THR A 36 -11.33 0.10 11.94
C THR A 36 -11.52 1.39 12.74
N VAL A 37 -10.44 1.90 13.35
CA VAL A 37 -10.41 3.09 14.18
C VAL A 37 -9.94 4.28 13.34
N GLY A 38 -8.72 4.22 12.79
CA GLY A 38 -8.09 5.32 12.05
C GLY A 38 -8.64 5.52 10.64
N PHE A 39 -9.18 4.45 10.06
CA PHE A 39 -9.59 4.41 8.66
C PHE A 39 -11.10 4.16 8.51
N ALA A 40 -11.68 4.86 7.54
CA ALA A 40 -13.07 4.69 7.17
C ALA A 40 -13.28 3.33 6.48
N HIS A 41 -14.18 2.50 7.02
CA HIS A 41 -14.42 1.13 6.55
C HIS A 41 -15.87 0.90 6.08
N LEU A 42 -16.69 1.95 6.10
CA LEU A 42 -18.06 1.99 5.57
C LEU A 42 -18.20 3.14 4.57
N GLY A 43 -19.01 2.95 3.52
CA GLY A 43 -19.17 3.93 2.44
C GLY A 43 -19.55 5.32 2.95
N TRP A 44 -20.53 5.41 3.85
CA TRP A 44 -20.97 6.68 4.44
C TRP A 44 -19.89 7.38 5.29
N GLN A 45 -18.95 6.63 5.89
CA GLN A 45 -17.81 7.22 6.59
C GLN A 45 -16.87 7.89 5.59
N VAL A 46 -16.57 7.21 4.48
CA VAL A 46 -15.70 7.76 3.42
C VAL A 46 -16.34 9.01 2.80
N ASP A 47 -17.63 8.96 2.47
CA ASP A 47 -18.36 10.13 1.93
C ASP A 47 -18.33 11.31 2.91
N SER A 48 -18.49 11.04 4.21
CA SER A 48 -18.43 12.06 5.26
C SER A 48 -17.03 12.64 5.43
N VAL A 49 -15.98 11.80 5.42
CA VAL A 49 -14.58 12.24 5.47
C VAL A 49 -14.25 13.10 4.25
N MET A 50 -14.61 12.66 3.05
CA MET A 50 -14.41 13.43 1.81
C MET A 50 -15.13 14.78 1.84
N SER A 51 -16.40 14.81 2.29
CA SER A 51 -17.16 16.05 2.45
C SER A 51 -16.47 17.03 3.42
N ARG A 52 -15.92 16.52 4.53
CA ARG A 52 -15.21 17.33 5.53
C ARG A 52 -13.90 17.86 5.00
N ILE A 53 -13.10 17.03 4.32
CA ILE A 53 -11.85 17.45 3.67
C ILE A 53 -12.15 18.58 2.67
N ASN A 54 -13.14 18.40 1.79
CA ASN A 54 -13.52 19.43 0.80
C ASN A 54 -14.02 20.75 1.42
N ARG A 55 -14.55 20.71 2.64
CA ARG A 55 -15.07 21.90 3.34
C ARG A 55 -14.03 22.58 4.23
N LEU A 56 -13.15 21.79 4.86
CA LEU A 56 -12.24 22.25 5.91
C LEU A 56 -10.80 22.44 5.43
N GLN A 57 -10.41 21.79 4.32
CA GLN A 57 -9.04 21.78 3.79
C GLN A 57 -9.01 22.23 2.32
N THR A 58 -9.89 23.17 1.96
CA THR A 58 -10.05 23.66 0.58
C THR A 58 -8.78 24.31 0.04
N ALA A 59 -8.05 25.05 0.88
CA ALA A 59 -6.85 25.76 0.47
C ALA A 59 -5.71 24.78 0.15
N GLU A 60 -5.54 23.76 1.00
CA GLU A 60 -4.56 22.70 0.83
C GLU A 60 -4.84 21.90 -0.45
N LEU A 61 -6.12 21.52 -0.66
CA LEU A 61 -6.55 20.88 -1.91
C LEU A 61 -6.28 21.75 -3.14
N ALA A 62 -6.52 23.07 -3.07
CA ALA A 62 -6.28 23.97 -4.19
C ALA A 62 -4.78 24.10 -4.49
N ASN A 63 -3.94 24.20 -3.47
CA ASN A 63 -2.48 24.30 -3.60
C ASN A 63 -1.85 23.01 -4.15
N ALA A 64 -2.43 21.86 -3.81
CA ALA A 64 -1.96 20.56 -4.30
C ALA A 64 -2.26 20.33 -5.80
N LYS A 65 -3.22 21.06 -6.38
CA LYS A 65 -3.64 20.95 -7.78
C LYS A 65 -2.67 21.69 -8.74
N ALA A 66 -1.43 21.26 -8.80
CA ALA A 66 -0.56 21.64 -9.90
C ALA A 66 -0.70 20.59 -11.02
N ASN A 67 -1.54 20.87 -12.03
CA ASN A 67 -1.71 20.07 -13.25
C ASN A 67 -2.37 18.70 -13.03
N GLN A 68 -3.60 18.44 -13.50
CA GLN A 68 -4.32 17.15 -13.34
C GLN A 68 -4.47 16.35 -14.64
N ASP A 69 -3.88 16.82 -15.74
CA ASP A 69 -4.21 16.31 -17.08
C ASP A 69 -3.51 14.98 -17.44
N THR A 70 -2.60 14.49 -16.59
CA THR A 70 -1.88 13.24 -16.83
C THR A 70 -1.94 12.35 -15.59
N PRO A 71 -2.43 11.10 -15.71
CA PRO A 71 -2.50 10.17 -14.58
C PRO A 71 -1.13 9.86 -13.98
N TRP A 72 -1.11 9.53 -12.69
CA TRP A 72 0.10 8.99 -12.06
C TRP A 72 0.39 7.58 -12.56
N ARG A 73 1.64 7.36 -13.00
CA ARG A 73 2.21 6.02 -13.21
C ARG A 73 2.69 5.42 -11.89
N VAL A 74 3.23 6.27 -11.01
CA VAL A 74 3.67 5.93 -9.65
C VAL A 74 3.21 7.00 -8.68
N ALA A 75 2.86 6.63 -7.46
CA ALA A 75 2.59 7.59 -6.38
C ALA A 75 3.18 7.11 -5.05
N ILE A 76 3.60 8.04 -4.19
CA ILE A 76 4.02 7.81 -2.80
C ILE A 76 3.02 8.50 -1.88
N CYS A 77 2.36 7.74 -1.01
CA CYS A 77 1.23 8.21 -0.19
C CYS A 77 1.40 7.86 1.31
N PRO A 78 1.08 8.80 2.24
CA PRO A 78 0.99 8.54 3.68
C PRO A 78 -0.09 7.52 4.05
N HIS A 79 0.13 6.70 5.07
CA HIS A 79 -0.80 5.64 5.49
C HIS A 79 -1.30 5.75 6.93
N ASP A 80 -1.18 6.91 7.55
CA ASP A 80 -1.71 7.22 8.88
C ASP A 80 -3.21 7.58 8.88
N ASP A 81 -3.82 7.75 10.06
CA ASP A 81 -5.25 7.99 10.24
C ASP A 81 -5.80 9.06 9.29
N HIS A 82 -6.99 8.83 8.74
CA HIS A 82 -7.63 9.77 7.80
C HIS A 82 -7.83 11.16 8.40
N THR A 83 -7.97 11.26 9.73
CA THR A 83 -8.13 12.52 10.45
C THR A 83 -6.88 13.41 10.37
N TYR A 84 -5.69 12.80 10.36
CA TYR A 84 -4.42 13.52 10.36
C TYR A 84 -3.89 13.77 8.95
N VAL A 85 -3.95 12.79 8.06
CA VAL A 85 -3.43 12.94 6.69
C VAL A 85 -4.37 13.80 5.83
N GLY A 86 -5.69 13.65 6.04
CA GLY A 86 -6.72 14.51 5.44
C GLY A 86 -6.57 14.70 3.93
N TRP A 87 -6.41 15.96 3.51
CA TRP A 87 -6.38 16.42 2.13
C TRP A 87 -5.37 15.73 1.22
N GLN A 88 -4.27 15.19 1.76
CA GLN A 88 -3.23 14.54 0.94
C GLN A 88 -3.76 13.30 0.24
N TYR A 89 -4.69 12.57 0.87
CA TYR A 89 -5.32 11.39 0.27
C TYR A 89 -6.02 11.72 -1.06
N PRO A 90 -7.08 12.56 -1.08
CA PRO A 90 -7.76 12.88 -2.32
C PRO A 90 -6.91 13.70 -3.29
N ALA A 91 -5.98 14.52 -2.80
CA ALA A 91 -5.09 15.30 -3.67
C ALA A 91 -4.17 14.42 -4.52
N LEU A 92 -3.60 13.36 -3.93
CA LEU A 92 -2.71 12.45 -4.63
C LEU A 92 -3.48 11.33 -5.35
N LEU A 93 -4.32 10.59 -4.61
CA LEU A 93 -4.97 9.38 -5.11
C LEU A 93 -6.04 9.67 -6.16
N GLY A 94 -6.63 10.88 -6.15
CA GLY A 94 -7.59 11.32 -7.17
C GLY A 94 -7.02 11.39 -8.59
N ASN A 95 -5.69 11.39 -8.74
CA ASN A 95 -5.02 11.39 -10.03
C ASN A 95 -4.38 10.02 -10.40
N ILE A 96 -4.65 8.96 -9.63
CA ILE A 96 -4.48 7.59 -10.10
C ILE A 96 -5.74 7.21 -10.89
N LYS A 97 -5.60 6.96 -12.20
CA LYS A 97 -6.74 6.59 -13.08
C LYS A 97 -6.81 5.11 -13.40
N ALA A 98 -5.71 4.39 -13.19
CA ALA A 98 -5.61 2.94 -13.33
C ALA A 98 -6.72 2.20 -12.57
N LYS A 99 -7.32 1.21 -13.24
CA LYS A 99 -8.21 0.24 -12.60
C LYS A 99 -7.42 -0.68 -11.67
N THR A 100 -6.27 -1.18 -12.11
CA THR A 100 -5.45 -2.11 -11.33
C THR A 100 -4.27 -1.39 -10.68
N ILE A 101 -4.10 -1.54 -9.37
CA ILE A 101 -3.05 -0.84 -8.63
C ILE A 101 -2.18 -1.87 -7.91
N ILE A 102 -0.88 -1.87 -8.20
CA ILE A 102 0.10 -2.63 -7.42
C ILE A 102 0.53 -1.75 -6.26
N ILE A 103 0.24 -2.19 -5.03
CA ILE A 103 0.50 -1.42 -3.82
C ILE A 103 1.69 -2.02 -3.07
N PHE A 104 2.76 -1.25 -2.95
CA PHE A 104 3.92 -1.54 -2.11
C PHE A 104 3.68 -1.03 -0.68
N GLY A 105 3.31 -1.96 0.19
CA GLY A 105 3.06 -1.73 1.61
C GLY A 105 4.32 -1.86 2.46
N VAL A 106 4.35 -1.16 3.59
CA VAL A 106 5.30 -1.44 4.68
C VAL A 106 4.91 -2.73 5.39
N ALA A 107 5.88 -3.47 5.90
CA ALA A 107 5.65 -4.67 6.71
C ALA A 107 6.05 -4.44 8.19
N HIS A 108 5.25 -3.69 8.94
CA HIS A 108 5.52 -3.29 10.33
C HIS A 108 5.73 -4.48 11.28
N LYS A 109 5.08 -5.62 11.02
CA LYS A 109 5.21 -6.84 11.85
C LYS A 109 6.28 -7.82 11.35
N ALA A 110 6.98 -7.51 10.26
CA ALA A 110 7.98 -8.39 9.67
C ALA A 110 9.06 -8.82 10.67
N ARG A 111 9.57 -7.90 11.51
CA ARG A 111 10.63 -8.22 12.48
C ARG A 111 10.16 -9.22 13.54
N VAL A 112 8.95 -9.06 14.07
CA VAL A 112 8.39 -9.97 15.08
C VAL A 112 8.04 -11.33 14.46
N MET A 113 7.70 -11.35 13.17
CA MET A 113 7.37 -12.57 12.42
C MET A 113 8.59 -13.21 11.73
N ASN A 114 9.79 -12.67 11.93
CA ASN A 114 11.03 -13.13 11.30
C ASN A 114 10.94 -13.23 9.76
N VAL A 115 10.35 -12.22 9.12
CA VAL A 115 10.23 -12.12 7.66
C VAL A 115 11.19 -11.03 7.16
N SER A 116 12.09 -11.39 6.25
CA SER A 116 13.06 -10.48 5.62
C SER A 116 13.42 -10.95 4.21
N ASP A 117 14.13 -10.10 3.44
CA ASP A 117 14.83 -10.46 2.19
C ASP A 117 13.95 -11.07 1.08
N GLN A 118 12.63 -10.93 1.19
CA GLN A 118 11.62 -11.35 0.23
C GLN A 118 10.46 -10.36 0.26
N ILE A 119 9.79 -10.15 -0.87
CA ILE A 119 8.51 -9.46 -0.90
C ILE A 119 7.36 -10.40 -0.56
N VAL A 120 6.26 -9.87 -0.04
CA VAL A 120 5.17 -10.68 0.52
C VAL A 120 3.86 -10.39 -0.19
N PHE A 121 3.36 -11.40 -0.90
CA PHE A 121 2.02 -11.43 -1.44
C PHE A 121 1.03 -12.05 -0.44
N ASP A 122 -0.26 -11.83 -0.67
CA ASP A 122 -1.34 -12.58 -0.02
C ASP A 122 -1.98 -13.61 -0.97
N SER A 123 -2.84 -14.48 -0.44
CA SER A 123 -3.66 -15.43 -1.20
C SER A 123 -5.16 -15.10 -1.16
N TYR A 124 -5.55 -13.92 -0.68
CA TYR A 124 -6.94 -13.49 -0.66
C TYR A 124 -7.46 -13.29 -2.08
N THR A 125 -8.75 -13.52 -2.29
CA THR A 125 -9.40 -13.19 -3.58
C THR A 125 -9.91 -11.76 -3.59
N GLN A 126 -10.18 -11.21 -2.41
CA GLN A 126 -10.72 -9.87 -2.21
C GLN A 126 -10.19 -9.26 -0.91
N TRP A 127 -10.17 -7.93 -0.84
CA TRP A 127 -9.98 -7.17 0.39
C TRP A 127 -11.30 -6.48 0.75
N HIS A 128 -11.57 -6.31 2.05
CA HIS A 128 -12.70 -5.49 2.48
C HIS A 128 -12.53 -4.06 1.92
N GLY A 129 -13.60 -3.53 1.33
CA GLY A 129 -13.66 -2.14 0.88
C GLY A 129 -14.93 -1.48 1.41
N PRO A 130 -14.92 -0.17 1.67
CA PRO A 130 -16.01 0.51 2.35
C PRO A 130 -17.35 0.48 1.59
N TYR A 131 -17.32 0.37 0.26
CA TYR A 131 -18.52 0.37 -0.59
C TYR A 131 -18.88 -1.03 -1.10
N LYS A 132 -17.84 -1.83 -1.38
CA LYS A 132 -17.92 -3.26 -1.70
C LYS A 132 -16.54 -3.86 -1.50
N ASN A 133 -16.45 -5.18 -1.43
CA ASN A 133 -15.15 -5.85 -1.45
C ASN A 133 -14.36 -5.46 -2.72
N ILE A 134 -13.07 -5.19 -2.54
CA ILE A 134 -12.13 -4.84 -3.59
C ILE A 134 -11.50 -6.14 -4.09
N LYS A 135 -11.54 -6.36 -5.40
CA LYS A 135 -11.01 -7.57 -6.00
C LYS A 135 -9.47 -7.54 -5.98
N VAL A 136 -8.86 -8.66 -5.60
CA VAL A 136 -7.43 -8.87 -5.87
C VAL A 136 -7.29 -9.25 -7.34
N SER A 137 -6.50 -8.48 -8.08
CA SER A 137 -6.40 -8.64 -9.53
C SER A 137 -5.74 -9.97 -9.90
N SER A 138 -6.20 -10.59 -10.99
CA SER A 138 -5.60 -11.83 -11.49
C SER A 138 -4.15 -11.64 -11.94
N LEU A 139 -3.73 -10.39 -12.16
CA LEU A 139 -2.34 -10.05 -12.48
C LEU A 139 -1.37 -10.50 -11.38
N ARG A 140 -1.82 -10.63 -10.12
CA ARG A 140 -0.98 -11.16 -9.02
C ARG A 140 -0.37 -12.51 -9.40
N GLU A 141 -1.19 -13.44 -9.87
CA GLU A 141 -0.71 -14.80 -10.17
C GLU A 141 0.19 -14.84 -11.40
N GLU A 142 -0.10 -14.00 -12.40
CA GLU A 142 0.74 -13.85 -13.58
C GLU A 142 2.11 -13.27 -13.22
N ILE A 143 2.14 -12.28 -12.31
CA ILE A 143 3.38 -11.68 -11.79
C ILE A 143 4.16 -12.71 -10.97
N ILE A 144 3.50 -13.38 -10.02
CA ILE A 144 4.14 -14.40 -9.16
C ILE A 144 4.77 -15.52 -9.99
N LYS A 145 4.11 -15.96 -11.06
CA LYS A 145 4.64 -16.99 -11.97
C LYS A 145 5.96 -16.60 -12.63
N GLY A 146 6.19 -15.30 -12.84
CA GLY A 146 7.44 -14.78 -13.40
C GLY A 146 8.56 -14.56 -12.37
N LEU A 147 8.30 -14.76 -11.08
CA LEU A 147 9.27 -14.49 -10.02
C LEU A 147 10.08 -15.74 -9.62
N PRO A 148 11.40 -15.62 -9.42
CA PRO A 148 12.19 -16.66 -8.79
C PRO A 148 11.68 -16.97 -7.36
N SER A 149 11.68 -18.24 -6.96
CA SER A 149 11.16 -18.70 -5.65
C SER A 149 11.80 -18.00 -4.45
N GLY A 150 13.08 -17.62 -4.57
CA GLY A 150 13.78 -16.89 -3.51
C GLY A 150 13.33 -15.43 -3.36
N CYS A 151 12.62 -14.84 -4.31
CA CYS A 151 12.30 -13.41 -4.30
C CYS A 151 11.05 -13.05 -3.51
N TYR A 152 10.13 -14.00 -3.31
CA TYR A 152 8.84 -13.74 -2.71
C TYR A 152 8.38 -14.86 -1.78
N GLN A 153 7.38 -14.54 -0.97
CA GLN A 153 6.57 -15.52 -0.25
C GLN A 153 5.09 -15.11 -0.29
N VAL A 154 4.19 -16.08 -0.06
CA VAL A 154 2.77 -15.82 0.15
C VAL A 154 2.49 -16.01 1.64
N ASN A 155 2.07 -14.94 2.33
CA ASN A 155 1.93 -14.94 3.78
C ASN A 155 0.72 -14.10 4.23
N ASP A 156 -0.44 -14.76 4.31
CA ASP A 156 -1.68 -14.12 4.75
C ASP A 156 -1.62 -13.61 6.19
N SER A 157 -0.84 -14.25 7.06
CA SER A 157 -0.73 -13.87 8.47
C SER A 157 -0.11 -12.49 8.59
N LEU A 158 0.98 -12.22 7.86
CA LEU A 158 1.62 -10.91 7.84
C LEU A 158 0.70 -9.88 7.18
N GLN A 159 0.09 -10.22 6.05
CA GLN A 159 -0.87 -9.36 5.36
C GLN A 159 -2.08 -8.99 6.24
N LYS A 160 -2.60 -9.93 7.03
CA LYS A 160 -3.75 -9.71 7.93
C LYS A 160 -3.47 -8.75 9.08
N VAL A 161 -2.23 -8.70 9.59
CA VAL A 161 -1.87 -7.85 10.74
C VAL A 161 -1.33 -6.48 10.34
N GLU A 162 -1.05 -6.30 9.05
CA GLU A 162 -0.54 -5.06 8.48
C GLU A 162 -1.67 -4.07 8.17
N HIS A 163 -1.41 -2.76 8.25
CA HIS A 163 -2.40 -1.71 7.95
C HIS A 163 -1.95 -0.78 6.80
N SER A 164 -0.68 -0.81 6.41
CA SER A 164 -0.09 0.11 5.43
C SER A 164 -0.78 0.13 4.05
N VAL A 165 -1.37 -1.00 3.63
CA VAL A 165 -2.07 -1.12 2.34
C VAL A 165 -3.54 -0.72 2.44
N GLU A 166 -4.22 -1.06 3.54
CA GLU A 166 -5.67 -0.86 3.66
C GLU A 166 -6.08 0.60 3.82
N SER A 167 -5.19 1.47 4.31
CA SER A 167 -5.40 2.92 4.40
C SER A 167 -5.69 3.58 3.05
N MET A 168 -5.15 3.03 1.96
CA MET A 168 -5.36 3.55 0.60
C MET A 168 -6.76 3.23 0.06
N LEU A 169 -7.29 2.08 0.45
CA LEU A 169 -8.42 1.43 -0.20
C LEU A 169 -9.71 2.27 -0.17
N PRO A 170 -10.03 2.98 0.93
CA PRO A 170 -11.20 3.84 0.97
C PRO A 170 -11.20 4.93 -0.10
N PHE A 171 -10.07 5.60 -0.30
CA PHE A 171 -9.95 6.69 -1.26
C PHE A 171 -9.80 6.17 -2.69
N LEU A 172 -9.04 5.10 -2.91
CA LEU A 172 -8.96 4.43 -4.22
C LEU A 172 -10.36 3.99 -4.69
N GLN A 173 -11.14 3.36 -3.80
CA GLN A 173 -12.51 2.95 -4.11
C GLN A 173 -13.49 4.13 -4.21
N TYR A 174 -13.22 5.26 -3.54
CA TYR A 174 -13.98 6.50 -3.72
C TYR A 174 -13.89 7.00 -5.16
N PHE A 175 -12.68 7.07 -5.72
CA PHE A 175 -12.46 7.55 -7.09
C PHE A 175 -12.78 6.52 -8.18
N ASN A 176 -12.61 5.23 -7.89
CA ASN A 176 -12.96 4.15 -8.81
C ASN A 176 -13.61 2.99 -8.05
N ARG A 177 -14.93 2.85 -8.18
CA ARG A 177 -15.69 1.78 -7.53
C ARG A 177 -15.23 0.38 -7.94
N ASP A 178 -14.66 0.24 -9.13
CA ASP A 178 -14.21 -1.04 -9.71
C ASP A 178 -12.70 -1.26 -9.62
N VAL A 179 -12.01 -0.50 -8.75
CA VAL A 179 -10.58 -0.68 -8.52
C VAL A 179 -10.25 -2.13 -8.14
N GLU A 180 -9.15 -2.63 -8.68
CA GLU A 180 -8.53 -3.90 -8.32
C GLU A 180 -7.13 -3.64 -7.76
N ILE A 181 -6.66 -4.48 -6.85
CA ILE A 181 -5.32 -4.31 -6.25
C ILE A 181 -4.46 -5.57 -6.37
N VAL A 182 -3.15 -5.36 -6.29
CA VAL A 182 -2.16 -6.39 -5.97
C VAL A 182 -1.37 -5.87 -4.76
N SER A 183 -1.55 -6.49 -3.60
CA SER A 183 -0.81 -6.12 -2.38
C SER A 183 0.55 -6.80 -2.34
N ILE A 184 1.61 -6.00 -2.16
CA ILE A 184 2.98 -6.44 -1.99
C ILE A 184 3.55 -5.75 -0.75
N LEU A 185 3.73 -6.48 0.36
CA LEU A 185 4.44 -5.92 1.50
C LEU A 185 5.95 -6.03 1.29
N VAL A 186 6.67 -5.03 1.76
CA VAL A 186 8.14 -4.91 1.66
C VAL A 186 8.75 -4.98 3.07
N PRO A 187 9.19 -6.17 3.51
CA PRO A 187 10.01 -6.36 4.71
C PRO A 187 11.38 -5.69 4.65
N PHE A 188 12.08 -5.69 5.78
CA PHE A 188 13.45 -5.19 5.85
C PHE A 188 14.39 -6.06 5.02
N MET A 189 15.21 -5.41 4.20
CA MET A 189 16.23 -6.03 3.36
C MET A 189 17.29 -4.99 2.96
N PRO A 190 18.53 -5.40 2.68
CA PRO A 190 19.58 -4.48 2.21
C PRO A 190 19.29 -3.99 0.79
N MET A 191 19.94 -2.89 0.39
CA MET A 191 19.70 -2.23 -0.91
C MET A 191 19.95 -3.17 -2.10
N GLU A 192 21.05 -3.93 -2.06
CA GLU A 192 21.42 -4.88 -3.10
C GLU A 192 20.35 -5.97 -3.26
N ARG A 193 19.71 -6.35 -2.15
CA ARG A 193 18.61 -7.32 -2.18
C ARG A 193 17.33 -6.72 -2.76
N MET A 194 17.04 -5.45 -2.48
CA MET A 194 15.92 -4.73 -3.12
C MET A 194 16.10 -4.70 -4.64
N GLU A 195 17.29 -4.33 -5.12
CA GLU A 195 17.62 -4.30 -6.55
C GLU A 195 17.49 -5.67 -7.21
N ALA A 196 18.03 -6.72 -6.57
CA ALA A 196 17.97 -8.09 -7.07
C ALA A 196 16.54 -8.64 -7.19
N ILE A 197 15.60 -8.19 -6.35
CA ILE A 197 14.18 -8.58 -6.41
C ILE A 197 13.38 -7.67 -7.36
N ALA A 198 13.68 -6.37 -7.39
CA ALA A 198 12.99 -5.40 -8.23
C ALA A 198 13.18 -5.68 -9.74
N GLN A 199 14.34 -6.20 -10.14
CA GLN A 199 14.61 -6.55 -11.54
C GLN A 199 13.67 -7.65 -12.08
N PRO A 200 13.56 -8.87 -11.49
CA PRO A 200 12.61 -9.87 -11.97
C PRO A 200 11.15 -9.43 -11.78
N LEU A 201 10.82 -8.65 -10.75
CA LEU A 201 9.47 -8.12 -10.54
C LEU A 201 9.05 -7.17 -11.65
N SER A 202 9.87 -6.17 -11.96
CA SER A 202 9.59 -5.18 -13.01
C SER A 202 9.49 -5.85 -14.39
N LYS A 203 10.36 -6.83 -14.69
CA LYS A 203 10.26 -7.65 -15.90
C LYS A 203 8.91 -8.37 -15.99
N SER A 204 8.50 -9.03 -14.91
CA SER A 204 7.22 -9.76 -14.90
C SER A 204 6.01 -8.84 -15.03
N ILE A 205 6.03 -7.68 -14.37
CA ILE A 205 5.00 -6.63 -14.55
C ILE A 205 4.98 -6.16 -16.01
N ALA A 206 6.14 -5.90 -16.62
CA ALA A 206 6.24 -5.46 -18.01
C ALA A 206 5.67 -6.50 -19.00
N GLU A 207 5.95 -7.79 -18.78
CA GLU A 207 5.38 -8.89 -19.56
C GLU A 207 3.85 -8.94 -19.45
N VAL A 208 3.31 -8.81 -18.23
CA VAL A 208 1.86 -8.74 -18.02
C VAL A 208 1.24 -7.55 -18.75
N ILE A 209 1.84 -6.37 -18.64
CA ILE A 209 1.38 -5.16 -19.31
C ILE A 209 1.33 -5.37 -20.83
N LYS A 210 2.41 -5.91 -21.41
CA LYS A 210 2.50 -6.17 -22.87
C LYS A 210 1.48 -7.22 -23.31
N ASN A 211 1.38 -8.34 -22.60
CA ASN A 211 0.48 -9.44 -22.94
C ASN A 211 -0.99 -9.05 -22.84
N ARG A 212 -1.35 -8.23 -21.85
CA ARG A 212 -2.71 -7.72 -21.62
C ARG A 212 -3.01 -6.44 -22.41
N LYS A 213 -2.03 -5.90 -23.15
CA LYS A 213 -2.12 -4.61 -23.88
C LYS A 213 -2.56 -3.45 -22.98
N MET A 214 -2.08 -3.44 -21.75
CA MET A 214 -2.39 -2.40 -20.77
C MET A 214 -1.47 -1.18 -20.96
N ARG A 215 -1.94 -0.02 -20.55
CA ARG A 215 -1.15 1.22 -20.50
C ARG A 215 -0.80 1.56 -19.06
N TRP A 216 0.48 1.78 -18.80
CA TRP A 216 0.97 2.20 -17.49
C TRP A 216 0.56 3.65 -17.22
N GLY A 217 -0.17 3.89 -16.13
CA GLY A 217 -0.84 5.13 -15.75
C GLY A 217 -2.35 5.09 -15.93
N ASP A 218 -2.84 4.47 -17.01
CA ASP A 218 -4.27 4.44 -17.37
C ASP A 218 -4.98 3.15 -16.95
N ASP A 219 -4.32 2.00 -17.11
CA ASP A 219 -4.90 0.68 -16.82
C ASP A 219 -4.26 0.03 -15.58
N ILE A 220 -2.97 0.29 -15.39
CA ILE A 220 -2.18 -0.16 -14.24
C ILE A 220 -1.34 0.99 -13.67
N ALA A 221 -1.24 1.09 -12.34
CA ALA A 221 -0.36 2.04 -11.67
C ALA A 221 0.37 1.39 -10.48
N LEU A 222 1.47 2.00 -10.06
CA LEU A 222 2.21 1.62 -8.86
C LEU A 222 1.90 2.61 -7.74
N LEU A 223 1.63 2.11 -6.54
CA LEU A 223 1.40 2.94 -5.35
C LEU A 223 2.32 2.47 -4.23
N ILE A 224 3.08 3.38 -3.66
CA ILE A 224 3.97 3.15 -2.54
C ILE A 224 3.35 3.81 -1.32
N THR A 225 3.22 3.07 -0.23
CA THR A 225 2.67 3.60 1.02
C THR A 225 3.78 3.79 2.06
N THR A 226 3.74 4.92 2.76
CA THR A 226 4.72 5.30 3.77
C THR A 226 4.30 6.56 4.49
N ASP A 227 4.38 6.56 5.81
CA ASP A 227 4.53 7.78 6.57
C ASP A 227 5.98 8.28 6.50
N ALA A 228 6.15 9.58 6.69
CA ALA A 228 7.45 10.22 6.76
C ALA A 228 8.05 10.02 8.16
N VAL A 229 8.66 11.02 8.79
CA VAL A 229 9.24 10.84 10.13
C VAL A 229 8.20 10.50 11.20
N HIS A 230 8.47 9.48 12.02
CA HIS A 230 7.83 9.26 13.31
C HIS A 230 8.69 9.92 14.41
N TYR A 231 8.28 11.09 14.89
CA TYR A 231 9.12 11.97 15.69
C TYR A 231 8.57 12.17 17.10
N GLY A 232 9.47 12.20 18.08
CA GLY A 232 9.08 12.49 19.47
C GLY A 232 9.85 11.70 20.51
N ASN A 233 9.51 11.93 21.77
CA ASN A 233 10.10 11.22 22.90
C ASN A 233 9.05 10.61 23.83
N ASP A 234 7.82 10.51 23.36
CA ASP A 234 6.68 10.04 24.11
C ASP A 234 5.90 9.03 23.26
N ASP A 235 5.50 7.90 23.85
CA ASP A 235 4.72 6.82 23.21
C ASP A 235 5.36 6.21 21.94
N TRP A 236 6.70 6.14 21.90
CA TRP A 236 7.47 5.45 20.85
C TRP A 236 8.12 4.16 21.37
N GLY A 237 7.42 3.43 22.23
CA GLY A 237 7.94 2.19 22.85
C GLY A 237 9.18 2.42 23.73
N GLY A 238 9.23 3.56 24.43
CA GLY A 238 10.34 3.95 25.30
C GLY A 238 11.55 4.56 24.58
N LYS A 239 11.52 4.72 23.26
CA LYS A 239 12.61 5.32 22.48
C LYS A 239 12.47 6.84 22.40
N ASN A 240 13.60 7.54 22.40
CA ASN A 240 13.67 8.95 22.02
C ASN A 240 13.99 9.06 20.52
N MET A 241 13.00 9.42 19.72
CA MET A 241 13.07 9.65 18.28
C MET A 241 13.09 11.15 17.93
N ALA A 242 13.52 12.00 18.87
CA ALA A 242 13.55 13.46 18.70
C ALA A 242 14.98 14.02 18.78
N PRO A 243 15.85 13.77 17.79
CA PRO A 243 17.25 14.22 17.83
C PRO A 243 17.41 15.74 17.83
N TYR A 244 16.40 16.50 17.38
CA TYR A 244 16.40 17.97 17.45
C TYR A 244 15.66 18.53 18.68
N GLY A 245 15.19 17.68 19.58
CA GLY A 245 14.34 18.08 20.71
C GLY A 245 12.85 18.11 20.37
N VAL A 246 12.00 18.32 21.38
CA VAL A 246 10.52 18.27 21.29
C VAL A 246 9.85 19.62 21.57
N ASP A 247 10.59 20.70 21.37
CA ASP A 247 10.07 22.07 21.41
C ASP A 247 9.79 22.59 19.99
N SER A 248 9.25 23.80 19.89
CA SER A 248 8.94 24.43 18.61
C SER A 248 10.17 24.67 17.72
N ALA A 249 11.37 24.81 18.29
CA ALA A 249 12.60 24.97 17.52
C ALA A 249 13.08 23.63 16.95
N GLY A 250 13.01 22.57 17.75
CA GLY A 250 13.28 21.19 17.35
C GLY A 250 12.32 20.72 16.26
N TYR A 251 11.03 21.04 16.40
CA TYR A 251 10.03 20.79 15.37
C TYR A 251 10.40 21.43 14.03
N LYS A 252 10.74 22.73 14.01
CA LYS A 252 11.16 23.40 12.77
C LYS A 252 12.40 22.76 12.15
N LYS A 253 13.38 22.36 12.95
CA LYS A 253 14.59 21.66 12.46
C LYS A 253 14.25 20.30 11.86
N ALA A 254 13.38 19.53 12.51
CA ALA A 254 12.92 18.25 12.00
C ALA A 254 12.16 18.40 10.67
N VAL A 255 11.24 19.37 10.57
CA VAL A 255 10.53 19.67 9.31
C VAL A 255 11.49 20.12 8.20
N SER A 256 12.49 20.95 8.51
CA SER A 256 13.52 21.31 7.53
C SER A 256 14.35 20.10 7.07
N HIS A 257 14.64 19.15 7.97
CA HIS A 257 15.30 17.90 7.60
C HIS A 257 14.43 17.07 6.65
N GLU A 258 13.14 16.96 6.93
CA GLU A 258 12.18 16.26 6.06
C GLU A 258 12.15 16.84 4.65
N HIS A 259 12.11 18.17 4.54
CA HIS A 259 12.19 18.82 3.23
C HIS A 259 13.51 18.53 2.51
N ALA A 260 14.64 18.49 3.21
CA ALA A 260 15.93 18.13 2.60
C ALA A 260 15.92 16.70 2.03
N ILE A 261 15.33 15.72 2.74
CA ILE A 261 15.17 14.36 2.24
C ILE A 261 14.28 14.36 0.99
N ILE A 262 13.10 14.98 1.06
CA ILE A 262 12.12 14.98 -0.03
C ILE A 262 12.71 15.66 -1.28
N ASP A 263 13.35 16.81 -1.13
CA ASP A 263 13.92 17.61 -2.23
C ASP A 263 15.06 16.87 -2.93
N SER A 264 15.95 16.23 -2.17
CA SER A 264 17.10 15.51 -2.72
C SER A 264 16.71 14.16 -3.33
N CYS A 265 15.77 13.45 -2.72
CA CYS A 265 15.52 12.04 -3.02
C CYS A 265 14.26 11.78 -3.87
N LEU A 266 13.18 12.54 -3.64
CA LEU A 266 11.85 12.17 -4.15
C LEU A 266 11.34 13.11 -5.26
N LYS A 267 11.76 14.38 -5.26
CA LYS A 267 11.32 15.36 -6.28
C LYS A 267 12.07 15.22 -7.59
N GLY A 268 11.41 15.65 -8.67
CA GLY A 268 11.97 15.70 -10.01
C GLY A 268 12.13 14.31 -10.63
N VAL A 269 13.04 14.17 -11.58
CA VAL A 269 13.32 12.86 -12.21
C VAL A 269 13.90 11.91 -11.15
N PRO A 270 13.28 10.74 -10.90
CA PRO A 270 13.83 9.74 -9.99
C PRO A 270 15.03 9.03 -10.63
N SER A 271 15.96 8.56 -9.81
CA SER A 271 17.13 7.77 -10.23
C SER A 271 17.52 6.79 -9.13
N LYS A 272 18.26 5.72 -9.47
CA LYS A 272 18.78 4.78 -8.46
C LYS A 272 19.72 5.46 -7.47
N GLU A 273 20.45 6.49 -7.91
CA GLU A 273 21.29 7.32 -7.04
C GLU A 273 20.47 8.06 -5.98
N LYS A 274 19.39 8.75 -6.38
CA LYS A 274 18.48 9.41 -5.43
C LYS A 274 17.81 8.44 -4.45
N VAL A 275 17.49 7.24 -4.93
CA VAL A 275 17.00 6.16 -4.08
C VAL A 275 18.07 5.73 -3.05
N GLY A 276 19.33 5.62 -3.47
CA GLY A 276 20.47 5.37 -2.59
C GLY A 276 20.60 6.43 -1.49
N TRP A 277 20.49 7.72 -1.85
CA TRP A 277 20.49 8.80 -0.85
C TRP A 277 19.35 8.66 0.16
N PHE A 278 18.15 8.27 -0.28
CA PHE A 278 17.02 8.04 0.63
C PHE A 278 17.32 6.94 1.65
N VAL A 279 17.94 5.84 1.20
CA VAL A 279 18.41 4.76 2.09
C VAL A 279 19.47 5.30 3.07
N ASP A 280 20.43 6.09 2.59
CA ASP A 280 21.46 6.71 3.43
C ASP A 280 20.90 7.68 4.49
N TYR A 281 19.77 8.33 4.21
CA TYR A 281 19.07 9.17 5.20
C TYR A 281 18.35 8.33 6.27
N THR A 282 17.75 7.21 5.88
CA THR A 282 16.73 6.53 6.70
C THR A 282 17.22 5.25 7.38
N VAL A 283 18.26 4.61 6.85
CA VAL A 283 18.77 3.31 7.31
C VAL A 283 20.19 3.46 7.89
N GLN A 284 20.51 2.72 8.95
CA GLN A 284 21.87 2.71 9.50
C GLN A 284 22.82 1.97 8.55
N LYS A 285 23.96 2.59 8.24
CA LYS A 285 24.96 2.04 7.30
C LYS A 285 25.49 0.65 7.72
N ASN A 286 25.62 0.41 9.02
CA ASN A 286 26.20 -0.82 9.56
C ASN A 286 25.15 -1.85 10.00
N ASP A 287 23.86 -1.50 9.99
CA ASP A 287 22.77 -2.41 10.31
C ASP A 287 21.51 -1.98 9.56
N TYR A 288 21.25 -2.64 8.43
CA TYR A 288 20.11 -2.30 7.58
C TYR A 288 18.76 -2.51 8.28
N LYS A 289 18.70 -3.17 9.45
CA LYS A 289 17.47 -3.39 10.22
C LYS A 289 17.10 -2.20 11.10
N GLU A 290 18.07 -1.34 11.42
CA GLU A 290 17.90 -0.23 12.35
C GLU A 290 17.67 1.11 11.63
N TYR A 291 16.87 1.96 12.26
CA TYR A 291 16.56 3.29 11.76
C TYR A 291 17.75 4.24 11.99
N LYS A 292 18.05 5.04 10.97
CA LYS A 292 18.77 6.31 11.12
C LYS A 292 17.81 7.48 11.25
N TRP A 293 16.75 7.44 10.45
CA TRP A 293 15.66 8.40 10.47
C TRP A 293 14.34 7.66 10.24
N THR A 294 13.31 7.95 11.02
CA THR A 294 12.18 7.05 11.29
C THR A 294 11.06 7.11 10.26
N TRP A 295 11.41 7.00 8.97
CA TRP A 295 10.45 6.78 7.88
C TRP A 295 10.04 5.32 7.81
N CYS A 296 8.77 5.00 8.06
CA CYS A 296 8.33 3.60 8.09
C CYS A 296 8.55 2.89 6.74
N GLY A 297 8.45 3.63 5.62
CA GLY A 297 8.71 3.16 4.26
C GLY A 297 10.17 3.18 3.81
N ARG A 298 11.14 3.14 4.74
CA ARG A 298 12.58 3.04 4.41
C ARG A 298 12.97 1.86 3.50
N TYR A 299 12.08 0.88 3.31
CA TYR A 299 12.24 -0.18 2.32
C TYR A 299 11.19 -0.13 1.19
N SER A 300 9.93 0.23 1.48
CA SER A 300 8.88 0.28 0.45
C SER A 300 9.11 1.38 -0.58
N ILE A 301 9.63 2.55 -0.18
CA ILE A 301 10.03 3.64 -1.08
C ILE A 301 11.15 3.20 -2.03
N PRO A 302 12.34 2.79 -1.54
CA PRO A 302 13.41 2.40 -2.44
C PRO A 302 13.01 1.23 -3.32
N PHE A 303 12.39 0.18 -2.76
CA PHE A 303 11.95 -0.97 -3.53
C PHE A 303 10.95 -0.61 -4.64
N GLY A 304 9.92 0.17 -4.31
CA GLY A 304 8.90 0.59 -5.27
C GLY A 304 9.45 1.50 -6.37
N LEU A 305 10.34 2.45 -6.03
CA LEU A 305 10.96 3.35 -7.01
C LEU A 305 11.96 2.62 -7.92
N ILE A 306 12.77 1.70 -7.39
CA ILE A 306 13.66 0.86 -8.22
C ILE A 306 12.82 0.02 -9.19
N THR A 307 11.75 -0.61 -8.69
CA THR A 307 10.82 -1.39 -9.53
C THR A 307 10.22 -0.53 -10.64
N ALA A 308 9.84 0.72 -10.33
CA ALA A 308 9.29 1.65 -11.32
C ALA A 308 10.31 2.10 -12.37
N LEU A 309 11.55 2.36 -11.96
CA LEU A 309 12.65 2.74 -12.86
C LEU A 309 12.99 1.60 -13.82
N ASP A 310 13.11 0.38 -13.31
CA ASP A 310 13.35 -0.79 -14.13
C ASP A 310 12.15 -1.06 -15.06
N LEU A 311 10.91 -0.90 -14.57
CA LEU A 311 9.70 -1.04 -15.39
C LEU A 311 9.65 -0.02 -16.53
N GLN A 312 10.04 1.23 -16.27
CA GLN A 312 10.15 2.26 -17.30
C GLN A 312 11.08 1.84 -18.45
N GLU A 313 12.25 1.30 -18.11
CA GLU A 313 13.21 0.78 -19.08
C GLU A 313 12.63 -0.39 -19.87
N GLN A 314 12.04 -1.38 -19.18
CA GLN A 314 11.43 -2.57 -19.80
C GLN A 314 10.30 -2.24 -20.79
N LEU A 315 9.57 -1.15 -20.54
CA LEU A 315 8.48 -0.69 -21.39
C LEU A 315 8.94 0.31 -22.48
N GLY A 316 10.17 0.80 -22.43
CA GLY A 316 10.60 1.94 -23.27
C GLY A 316 9.74 3.19 -23.03
N ALA A 317 9.23 3.36 -21.81
CA ALA A 317 8.32 4.45 -21.48
C ALA A 317 9.06 5.77 -21.31
N LYS A 318 8.35 6.89 -21.43
CA LYS A 318 8.93 8.22 -21.15
C LYS A 318 9.53 8.27 -19.73
N PRO A 319 10.60 9.04 -19.50
CA PRO A 319 11.15 9.24 -18.16
C PRO A 319 10.08 9.68 -17.16
N LEU A 320 10.08 9.09 -15.98
CA LEU A 320 9.23 9.47 -14.86
C LEU A 320 9.58 10.90 -14.42
N GLN A 321 8.58 11.73 -14.21
CA GLN A 321 8.76 13.06 -13.63
C GLN A 321 8.02 13.16 -12.31
N GLY A 322 8.78 13.27 -11.21
CA GLY A 322 8.26 13.42 -9.85
C GLY A 322 7.77 14.82 -9.56
N GLN A 323 6.51 14.91 -9.19
CA GLN A 323 5.83 16.11 -8.75
C GLN A 323 5.51 16.00 -7.27
N PHE A 324 5.98 16.98 -6.50
CA PHE A 324 5.61 17.13 -5.10
C PHE A 324 4.18 17.61 -4.99
N VAL A 325 3.34 16.83 -4.31
CA VAL A 325 1.95 17.19 -4.03
C VAL A 325 1.86 17.95 -2.71
N GLY A 326 2.65 17.53 -1.72
CA GLY A 326 2.88 18.32 -0.52
C GLY A 326 3.44 17.53 0.66
N TYR A 327 3.61 18.25 1.75
CA TYR A 327 4.06 17.72 3.03
C TYR A 327 3.21 18.35 4.15
N SER A 328 2.82 17.55 5.13
CA SER A 328 2.22 18.04 6.36
C SER A 328 2.63 17.18 7.57
N THR A 329 2.15 17.50 8.76
CA THR A 329 2.36 16.69 9.96
C THR A 329 1.07 16.54 10.75
N SER A 330 0.99 15.53 11.62
CA SER A 330 -0.16 15.35 12.54
C SER A 330 -0.49 16.57 13.42
N ILE A 331 0.40 17.57 13.52
CA ILE A 331 0.27 18.74 14.41
C ILE A 331 0.30 20.09 13.70
N ASP A 332 0.49 20.16 12.37
CA ASP A 332 0.60 21.45 11.67
C ASP A 332 -0.74 22.01 11.19
N HIS A 333 -1.80 21.20 11.23
CA HIS A 333 -3.15 21.61 10.91
C HIS A 333 -4.17 20.94 11.84
N LYS A 334 -5.40 21.46 11.83
CA LYS A 334 -6.48 20.90 12.64
C LYS A 334 -6.93 19.56 12.02
N PRO A 335 -6.91 18.45 12.80
CA PRO A 335 -7.39 17.17 12.29
C PRO A 335 -8.87 17.23 11.88
N ILE A 336 -9.24 16.44 10.89
CA ILE A 336 -10.64 16.32 10.44
C ILE A 336 -11.47 15.75 11.60
N PRO A 337 -12.56 16.41 12.04
CA PRO A 337 -13.46 15.84 13.03
C PRO A 337 -14.03 14.52 12.52
N ILE A 338 -14.10 13.50 13.36
CA ILE A 338 -14.42 12.11 12.96
C ILE A 338 -15.14 11.31 14.05
N GLU A 339 -15.26 11.87 15.25
CA GLU A 339 -15.80 11.20 16.44
C GLU A 339 -17.27 10.78 16.23
N ASP A 340 -18.07 11.61 15.55
CA ASP A 340 -19.45 11.30 15.19
C ASP A 340 -19.59 10.26 14.07
N LEU A 341 -18.50 9.94 13.37
CA LEU A 341 -18.44 8.86 12.38
C LEU A 341 -18.10 7.50 12.99
N ARG A 342 -17.98 7.42 14.33
CA ARG A 342 -17.50 6.23 15.05
C ARG A 342 -16.10 5.79 14.60
N MET A 343 -15.31 6.73 14.12
CA MET A 343 -13.88 6.58 13.88
C MET A 343 -13.13 7.15 15.08
N GLY A 344 -11.82 6.93 15.14
CA GLY A 344 -10.97 7.45 16.19
C GLY A 344 -9.59 7.82 15.71
N LYS A 345 -8.72 8.12 16.69
CA LYS A 345 -7.30 8.35 16.50
C LYS A 345 -6.55 7.15 17.07
N THR A 346 -5.59 6.62 16.32
CA THR A 346 -4.75 5.49 16.74
C THR A 346 -3.51 5.96 17.50
N ALA A 347 -3.12 7.22 17.30
CA ALA A 347 -2.02 7.87 18.00
C ALA A 347 -2.39 9.30 18.45
N LYS A 348 -1.64 9.80 19.44
CA LYS A 348 -1.73 11.21 19.86
C LYS A 348 -0.97 12.11 18.89
N ALA A 349 -1.30 13.40 18.86
CA ALA A 349 -0.59 14.39 18.05
C ALA A 349 -0.16 15.57 18.92
N THR A 350 1.13 15.63 19.27
CA THR A 350 1.74 16.67 20.10
C THR A 350 3.17 16.95 19.64
N LEU A 351 3.80 18.04 20.11
CA LEU A 351 5.23 18.29 19.85
C LEU A 351 6.16 17.16 20.35
N ARG A 352 5.67 16.31 21.26
CA ARG A 352 6.41 15.16 21.81
C ARG A 352 6.10 13.84 21.11
N HIS A 353 5.13 13.81 20.21
CA HIS A 353 4.72 12.66 19.41
C HIS A 353 3.94 13.15 18.20
N TRP A 354 4.58 13.16 17.04
CA TRP A 354 3.95 13.53 15.78
C TRP A 354 4.54 12.72 14.63
N VAL A 355 3.75 12.59 13.56
CA VAL A 355 4.13 11.92 12.32
C VAL A 355 4.14 12.93 11.17
N GLY A 356 5.12 12.83 10.27
CA GLY A 356 5.18 13.59 9.02
C GLY A 356 4.54 12.84 7.85
N TYR A 357 4.04 13.56 6.85
CA TYR A 357 3.29 13.00 5.74
C TYR A 357 3.76 13.61 4.42
N ALA A 358 4.45 12.83 3.58
CA ALA A 358 4.92 13.28 2.27
C ALA A 358 4.09 12.66 1.13
N SER A 359 3.69 13.47 0.14
CA SER A 359 2.98 12.99 -1.05
C SER A 359 3.68 13.42 -2.35
N VAL A 360 3.98 12.43 -3.19
CA VAL A 360 4.67 12.63 -4.47
C VAL A 360 4.02 11.77 -5.55
N GLY A 361 3.73 12.34 -6.71
CA GLY A 361 3.24 11.62 -7.89
C GLY A 361 4.26 11.64 -9.03
N TYR A 362 4.34 10.58 -9.82
CA TYR A 362 5.23 10.48 -10.98
C TYR A 362 4.43 10.18 -12.24
N ARG A 363 4.68 10.97 -13.29
CA ARG A 363 4.03 10.88 -14.61
C ARG A 363 4.90 10.28 -15.66
#